data_AF-A0A9J6DW18-F1
#
_entry.id   AF-A0A9J6DW18-F1
#
_cell.length_a   1.000
_cell.length_b   1.000
_cell.length_c   1.000
_cell.angle_alpha   90.00
_cell.angle_beta   90.00
_cell.angle_gamma   90.00
#
_symmetry.space_group_name_H-M   'P 1'
#
loop_
_entity.id
_entity.type
_entity.pdbx_description
1 polymer ?
#
loop_
_entity_poly.entity_id
_entity_poly.type
_entity_poly.pdbx_seq_one_letter_code
_entity_poly.pdbx_strand_id
1 'polypeptide(L)'
;MLDAEAVLDQASLLHLCKGAGTQGDSLTANITVNLQRQLECKSGAVFSVKCLGSTKKDGTPCFSCKYLRKALITRQSRIRKRPKTSRACSSTVKKLKMCARRNKRLMVRLGNLAKDVRRLKDESAVTAEEVLAAKISLLSPNTTTCRQTVLRISKKEEPLRDAV
;
A
#
# COMPACT_ATOMS: atom_id res chain seq x y z
N MET A 1 51.26 28.95 18.78
CA MET A 1 49.94 29.58 19.07
C MET A 1 49.58 30.40 17.85
N LEU A 2 48.42 30.16 17.24
CA LEU A 2 47.93 31.01 16.15
C LEU A 2 47.55 32.37 16.74
N ASP A 3 48.09 33.44 16.16
CA ASP A 3 47.83 34.82 16.57
C ASP A 3 46.37 35.17 16.31
N ALA A 4 45.67 35.71 17.31
CA ALA A 4 44.23 35.97 17.22
C ALA A 4 43.91 37.00 16.13
N GLU A 5 44.82 37.96 15.90
CA GLU A 5 44.71 38.95 14.81
C GLU A 5 44.76 38.28 13.44
N ALA A 6 45.65 37.31 13.23
CA ALA A 6 45.75 36.58 11.97
C ALA A 6 44.47 35.78 11.65
N VAL A 7 43.80 35.24 12.67
CA VAL A 7 42.52 34.53 12.52
C VAL A 7 41.39 35.49 12.16
N LEU A 8 41.35 36.68 12.78
CA LEU A 8 40.35 37.71 12.49
C LEU A 8 40.50 38.27 11.07
N ASP A 9 41.74 38.52 10.63
CA ASP A 9 42.03 38.95 9.27
C ASP A 9 41.58 37.90 8.25
N GLN A 10 41.87 36.62 8.51
CA GLN A 10 41.44 35.54 7.63
C GLN A 10 39.90 35.38 7.60
N ALA A 11 39.22 35.63 8.73
CA ALA A 11 37.76 35.64 8.80
C ALA A 11 37.15 36.82 8.02
N SER A 12 37.80 37.99 8.02
CA SER A 12 37.33 39.17 7.28
C SER A 12 37.33 38.98 5.76
N LEU A 13 38.19 38.10 5.25
CA LEU A 13 38.29 37.75 3.83
C LEU A 13 37.26 36.68 3.40
N LEU A 14 36.55 36.05 4.34
CA LEU A 14 35.56 35.02 4.03
C LEU A 14 34.21 35.65 3.66
N HIS A 15 33.91 35.67 2.36
CA HIS A 15 32.56 36.01 1.91
C HIS A 15 31.58 34.88 2.23
N LEU A 16 30.56 35.20 3.04
CA LEU A 16 29.55 34.24 3.47
C LEU A 16 28.47 34.04 2.39
N CYS A 17 27.98 32.82 2.27
CA CYS A 17 26.88 32.49 1.39
C CYS A 17 25.57 33.12 1.90
N LYS A 18 24.87 33.84 1.02
CA LYS A 18 23.54 34.42 1.34
C LYS A 18 22.41 33.39 1.46
N GLY A 19 22.67 32.12 1.16
CA GLY A 19 21.67 31.05 1.18
C GLY A 19 20.71 31.08 -0.02
N ALA A 20 19.80 30.12 -0.05
CA ALA A 20 18.75 29.98 -1.07
C ALA A 20 17.59 30.97 -0.86
N GLY A 21 17.41 31.49 0.35
CA GLY A 21 16.36 32.46 0.69
C GLY A 21 16.17 32.55 2.20
N THR A 22 15.15 33.28 2.63
CA THR A 22 14.74 33.34 4.03
C THR A 22 13.72 32.25 4.33
N GLN A 23 13.64 31.82 5.59
CA GLN A 23 12.65 30.88 6.10
C GLN A 23 11.25 31.50 6.20
N GLY A 24 10.93 32.53 5.41
CA GLY A 24 9.56 33.03 5.36
C GLY A 24 8.63 31.93 4.88
N ASP A 25 7.46 31.81 5.53
CA ASP A 25 6.46 30.74 5.34
C ASP A 25 6.10 30.45 3.88
N SER A 26 6.32 31.40 2.98
CA SER A 26 6.06 31.26 1.55
C SER A 26 7.01 30.30 0.81
N LEU A 27 8.29 30.21 1.22
CA LEU A 27 9.31 29.48 0.44
C LEU A 27 9.36 27.98 0.77
N THR A 28 9.03 27.60 2.00
CA THR A 28 9.09 26.22 2.50
C THR A 28 7.72 25.53 2.58
N ALA A 29 6.61 26.27 2.49
CA ALA A 29 5.29 25.67 2.49
C ALA A 29 5.05 24.76 1.26
N ASN A 30 4.53 23.56 1.51
CA ASN A 30 4.10 22.59 0.48
C ASN A 30 5.23 22.10 -0.47
N ILE A 31 6.47 22.08 0.01
CA ILE A 31 7.60 21.45 -0.68
C ILE A 31 7.46 19.91 -0.71
N THR A 32 8.12 19.26 -1.66
CA THR A 32 8.15 17.79 -1.71
C THR A 32 9.17 17.24 -0.71
N VAL A 33 8.97 16.01 -0.24
CA VAL A 33 9.90 15.33 0.69
C VAL A 33 11.34 15.34 0.15
N ASN A 34 11.52 15.11 -1.16
CA ASN A 34 12.86 15.16 -1.78
C ASN A 34 13.49 16.55 -1.72
N LEU A 35 12.71 17.61 -1.90
CA LEU A 35 13.22 18.97 -1.81
C LEU A 35 13.52 19.34 -0.35
N GLN A 36 12.70 18.86 0.59
CA GLN A 36 12.92 19.05 2.02
C GLN A 36 14.25 18.46 2.50
N ARG A 37 14.60 17.26 2.04
CA ARG A 37 15.89 16.61 2.36
C ARG A 37 17.12 17.37 1.86
N GLN A 38 16.94 18.33 0.94
CA GLN A 38 18.03 19.13 0.39
C GLN A 38 18.21 20.48 1.10
N LEU A 39 17.32 20.80 2.05
CA LEU A 39 17.27 22.07 2.76
C LEU A 39 17.92 21.93 4.14
N GLU A 40 18.61 22.99 4.56
CA GLU A 40 19.09 23.16 5.91
C GLU A 40 18.75 24.59 6.36
N CYS A 41 18.11 24.75 7.51
CA CYS A 41 17.76 26.07 8.04
C CYS A 41 18.79 26.49 9.09
N LYS A 42 19.42 27.64 8.89
CA LYS A 42 20.40 28.24 9.82
C LYS A 42 20.10 29.72 9.98
N SER A 43 19.93 30.18 11.21
CA SER A 43 19.71 31.60 11.56
C SER A 43 18.59 32.28 10.74
N GLY A 44 17.45 31.60 10.54
CA GLY A 44 16.32 32.12 9.77
C GLY A 44 16.53 32.17 8.25
N ALA A 45 17.66 31.69 7.75
CA ALA A 45 17.96 31.52 6.34
C ALA A 45 17.95 30.05 5.92
N VAL A 46 17.59 29.82 4.67
CA VAL A 46 17.49 28.49 4.05
C VAL A 46 18.73 28.26 3.20
N PHE A 47 19.42 27.15 3.44
CA PHE A 47 20.61 26.71 2.73
C PHE A 47 20.39 25.36 2.07
N SER A 48 21.27 25.02 1.14
CA SER A 48 21.37 23.63 0.69
C SER A 48 22.17 22.83 1.71
N VAL A 49 21.83 21.57 1.92
CA VAL A 49 22.69 20.61 2.66
C VAL A 49 24.09 20.48 2.06
N LYS A 50 24.26 20.87 0.78
CA LYS A 50 25.57 20.94 0.08
C LYS A 50 26.17 22.35 0.07
N CYS A 51 25.75 23.24 0.97
CA CYS A 51 26.30 24.58 1.07
C CYS A 51 27.66 24.54 1.77
N LEU A 52 28.68 25.15 1.16
CA LEU A 52 30.02 25.25 1.73
C LEU A 52 30.16 26.40 2.76
N GLY A 53 29.08 27.15 3.02
CA GLY A 53 29.09 28.31 3.92
C GLY A 53 29.73 29.58 3.32
N SER A 54 30.70 29.45 2.42
CA SER A 54 31.40 30.57 1.78
C SER A 54 31.18 30.66 0.26
N THR A 55 31.45 31.82 -0.31
CA THR A 55 31.37 32.11 -1.75
C THR A 55 32.57 32.95 -2.22
N LYS A 56 32.75 33.05 -3.55
CA LYS A 56 33.81 33.88 -4.16
C LYS A 56 33.47 35.37 -4.21
N LYS A 57 32.21 35.73 -3.98
CA LYS A 57 31.71 37.10 -4.14
C LYS A 57 30.75 37.41 -3.01
N ASP A 58 30.95 38.56 -2.38
CA ASP A 58 30.10 39.00 -1.30
C ASP A 58 28.62 39.10 -1.72
N GLY A 59 27.74 38.77 -0.78
CA GLY A 59 26.28 38.82 -0.96
C GLY A 59 25.70 37.82 -1.96
N THR A 60 26.49 36.92 -2.55
CA THR A 60 26.01 35.94 -3.53
C THR A 60 25.70 34.58 -2.89
N PRO A 61 24.69 33.85 -3.40
CA PRO A 61 24.49 32.46 -3.03
C PRO A 61 25.50 31.56 -3.75
N CYS A 62 25.97 30.52 -3.06
CA CYS A 62 26.77 29.47 -3.71
C CYS A 62 25.93 28.74 -4.79
N PHE A 63 26.61 27.97 -5.65
CA PHE A 63 25.96 27.22 -6.73
C PHE A 63 24.83 26.34 -6.17
N SER A 64 25.09 25.51 -5.15
CA SER A 64 24.08 24.66 -4.51
C SER A 64 22.84 25.45 -4.05
N CYS A 65 23.04 26.58 -3.35
CA CYS A 65 21.95 27.44 -2.89
C CYS A 65 21.19 28.12 -4.04
N LYS A 66 21.88 28.45 -5.15
CA LYS A 66 21.25 29.01 -6.36
C LYS A 66 20.31 28.02 -7.03
N TYR A 67 20.69 26.75 -7.15
CA TYR A 67 19.80 25.71 -7.70
C TYR A 67 18.63 25.40 -6.77
N LEU A 68 18.90 25.31 -5.47
CA LEU A 68 17.86 25.12 -4.47
C LEU A 68 16.81 26.23 -4.54
N ARG A 69 17.24 27.49 -4.63
CA ARG A 69 16.34 28.65 -4.80
C ARG A 69 15.45 28.50 -6.04
N LYS A 70 16.02 28.13 -7.19
CA LYS A 70 15.25 27.88 -8.41
C LYS A 70 14.24 26.75 -8.23
N ALA A 71 14.62 25.66 -7.54
CA ALA A 71 13.74 24.53 -7.29
C ALA A 71 12.56 24.92 -6.38
N LEU A 72 12.81 25.67 -5.31
CA LEU A 72 11.79 26.20 -4.39
C LEU A 72 10.79 27.11 -5.13
N ILE A 73 11.28 28.10 -5.87
CA ILE A 73 10.43 29.01 -6.66
C ILE A 73 9.59 28.24 -7.69
N THR A 74 10.22 27.30 -8.40
CA THR A 74 9.54 26.46 -9.40
C THR A 74 8.41 25.66 -8.76
N ARG A 75 8.67 25.04 -7.60
CA ARG A 75 7.67 24.28 -6.86
C ARG A 75 6.51 25.17 -6.42
N GLN A 76 6.81 26.32 -5.84
CA GLN A 76 5.80 27.28 -5.41
C GLN A 76 4.92 27.75 -6.58
N SER A 77 5.55 28.08 -7.72
CA SER A 77 4.84 28.46 -8.95
C SER A 77 3.92 27.33 -9.44
N ARG A 78 4.38 26.08 -9.44
CA ARG A 78 3.55 24.91 -9.81
C ARG A 78 2.36 24.73 -8.88
N ILE A 79 2.52 24.99 -7.58
CA ILE A 79 1.41 24.89 -6.61
C ILE A 79 0.40 26.01 -6.86
N ARG A 80 0.86 27.26 -7.01
CA ARG A 80 -0.02 28.41 -7.30
C ARG A 80 -0.77 28.24 -8.61
N LYS A 81 -0.11 27.70 -9.65
CA LYS A 81 -0.70 27.44 -10.97
C LYS A 81 -1.49 26.13 -11.03
N ARG A 82 -1.48 25.30 -9.98
CA ARG A 82 -2.26 24.07 -9.97
C ARG A 82 -3.73 24.48 -9.96
N PRO A 83 -4.52 24.15 -11.00
CA PRO A 83 -5.95 24.43 -10.97
C PRO A 83 -6.53 23.73 -9.74
N LYS A 84 -7.27 24.47 -8.91
CA LYS A 84 -7.96 23.95 -7.70
C LYS A 84 -8.88 22.76 -8.04
N THR A 85 -9.17 22.54 -9.32
CA THR A 85 -9.97 21.46 -9.89
C THR A 85 -9.19 20.75 -11.00
N SER A 86 -8.12 20.02 -10.67
CA SER A 86 -7.38 19.30 -11.72
C SER A 86 -8.25 18.16 -12.28
N ARG A 87 -8.36 18.08 -13.61
CA ARG A 87 -8.98 16.96 -14.35
C ARG A 87 -8.51 15.56 -13.87
N ALA A 88 -7.35 15.48 -13.20
CA ALA A 88 -6.86 14.26 -12.59
C ALA A 88 -7.73 13.76 -11.41
N CYS A 89 -8.30 14.64 -10.58
CA CYS A 89 -9.26 14.24 -9.55
C CYS A 89 -10.56 13.71 -10.17
N SER A 90 -11.00 14.28 -11.30
CA SER A 90 -12.12 13.73 -12.07
C SER A 90 -11.80 12.34 -12.63
N SER A 91 -10.56 12.11 -13.09
CA SER A 91 -10.11 10.81 -13.61
C SER A 91 -10.04 9.72 -12.56
N THR A 92 -9.47 9.99 -11.38
CA THR A 92 -9.41 9.01 -10.28
C THR A 92 -10.79 8.66 -9.73
N VAL A 93 -11.67 9.65 -9.55
CA VAL A 93 -13.05 9.39 -9.12
C VAL A 93 -13.81 8.56 -10.16
N LYS A 94 -13.63 8.84 -11.46
CA LYS A 94 -14.20 8.02 -12.55
C LYS A 94 -13.66 6.59 -12.52
N LYS A 95 -12.36 6.38 -12.32
CA LYS A 95 -11.76 5.05 -12.18
C LYS A 95 -12.34 4.29 -10.99
N LEU A 96 -12.46 4.93 -9.82
CA LEU A 96 -13.06 4.33 -8.64
C LEU A 96 -14.52 3.92 -8.88
N LYS A 97 -15.33 4.75 -9.52
CA LYS A 97 -16.71 4.42 -9.89
C LYS A 97 -16.77 3.21 -10.84
N MET A 98 -15.87 3.13 -11.82
CA MET A 98 -15.79 1.99 -12.73
C MET A 98 -15.36 0.70 -12.02
N CYS A 99 -14.37 0.77 -11.13
CA CYS A 99 -13.95 -0.35 -10.28
C CYS A 99 -15.11 -0.84 -9.39
N ALA A 100 -15.84 0.07 -8.72
CA ALA A 100 -16.99 -0.29 -7.91
C ALA A 100 -18.08 -1.02 -8.70
N ARG A 101 -18.40 -0.55 -9.91
CA ARG A 101 -19.35 -1.23 -10.82
C ARG A 101 -18.85 -2.60 -11.27
N ARG A 102 -17.55 -2.76 -11.53
CA ARG A 102 -16.94 -4.06 -11.86
C ARG A 102 -17.01 -5.01 -10.68
N ASN A 103 -16.67 -4.56 -9.49
CA ASN A 103 -16.75 -5.37 -8.26
C ASN A 103 -18.17 -5.83 -7.99
N LYS A 104 -19.17 -4.96 -8.11
CA LYS A 104 -20.58 -5.35 -7.97
C LYS A 104 -20.97 -6.47 -8.93
N ARG A 105 -20.56 -6.38 -10.20
CA ARG A 105 -20.79 -7.44 -11.20
C ARG A 105 -20.09 -8.75 -10.85
N LEU A 106 -18.85 -8.68 -10.38
CA LEU A 106 -18.10 -9.86 -9.95
C LEU A 106 -18.73 -10.54 -8.74
N MET A 107 -19.21 -9.77 -7.76
CA MET A 107 -19.92 -10.31 -6.59
C MET A 107 -21.20 -11.04 -6.97
N VAL A 108 -21.97 -10.52 -7.94
CA VAL A 108 -23.15 -11.22 -8.45
C VAL A 108 -22.76 -12.54 -9.14
N ARG A 109 -21.72 -12.53 -9.98
CA ARG A 109 -21.22 -13.75 -10.64
C ARG A 109 -20.73 -14.80 -9.64
N LEU A 110 -20.00 -14.38 -8.61
CA LEU A 110 -19.56 -15.27 -7.52
C LEU A 110 -20.75 -15.87 -6.78
N GLY A 111 -21.78 -15.07 -6.49
CA GLY A 111 -23.01 -15.56 -5.87
C GLY A 111 -23.74 -16.62 -6.71
N ASN A 112 -23.80 -16.42 -8.03
CA ASN A 112 -24.40 -17.40 -8.94
C ASN A 112 -23.55 -18.67 -9.02
N LEU A 113 -22.23 -18.55 -9.18
CA LEU A 113 -21.33 -19.70 -9.23
C LEU A 113 -21.40 -20.53 -7.94
N ALA A 114 -21.50 -19.87 -6.78
CA ALA A 114 -21.68 -20.58 -5.50
C ALA A 114 -23.01 -21.35 -5.44
N LYS A 115 -24.09 -20.85 -6.05
CA LYS A 115 -25.35 -21.58 -6.17
C LYS A 115 -25.23 -22.77 -7.11
N ASP A 116 -24.60 -22.59 -8.27
CA ASP A 116 -24.40 -23.67 -9.24
C ASP A 116 -23.54 -24.80 -8.65
N VAL A 117 -22.47 -24.46 -7.93
CA VAL A 117 -21.62 -25.45 -7.25
C VAL A 117 -22.40 -26.23 -6.19
N ARG A 118 -23.27 -25.58 -5.41
CA ARG A 118 -24.13 -26.30 -4.46
C ARG A 118 -25.08 -27.24 -5.18
N ARG A 119 -25.79 -26.76 -6.21
CA ARG A 119 -26.70 -27.57 -7.00
C ARG A 119 -26.00 -28.81 -7.58
N LEU A 120 -24.82 -28.64 -8.19
CA LEU A 120 -24.05 -29.76 -8.74
C LEU A 120 -23.59 -30.76 -7.68
N LYS A 121 -23.27 -30.30 -6.46
CA LYS A 121 -22.94 -31.21 -5.36
C LYS A 121 -24.15 -32.02 -4.93
N ASP A 122 -25.31 -31.39 -4.82
CA ASP A 122 -26.55 -32.05 -4.44
C ASP A 122 -26.96 -33.08 -5.52
N GLU A 123 -26.93 -32.69 -6.79
CA GLU A 123 -27.18 -33.59 -7.94
C GLU A 123 -26.18 -34.76 -7.97
N SER A 124 -24.90 -34.51 -7.71
CA SER A 124 -23.87 -35.56 -7.65
C SER A 124 -24.06 -36.50 -6.47
N ALA A 125 -24.56 -36.01 -5.33
CA ALA A 125 -24.85 -36.84 -4.16
C ALA A 125 -26.04 -37.77 -4.44
N VAL A 126 -27.12 -37.23 -5.03
CA VAL A 126 -28.31 -37.99 -5.42
C VAL A 126 -27.93 -39.10 -6.42
N THR A 127 -27.19 -38.76 -7.48
CA THR A 127 -26.75 -39.76 -8.47
C THR A 127 -25.81 -40.81 -7.85
N ALA A 128 -24.95 -40.44 -6.91
CA ALA A 128 -24.13 -41.41 -6.19
C ALA A 128 -24.97 -42.37 -5.34
N GLU A 129 -26.00 -41.87 -4.66
CA GLU A 129 -26.95 -42.69 -3.90
C GLU A 129 -27.74 -43.65 -4.80
N GLU A 130 -28.23 -43.17 -5.95
CA GLU A 130 -28.93 -43.99 -6.94
C GLU A 130 -28.04 -45.11 -7.49
N VAL A 131 -26.79 -44.79 -7.85
CA VAL A 131 -25.81 -45.78 -8.34
C VAL A 131 -25.46 -46.79 -7.25
N LEU A 132 -25.31 -46.36 -6.00
CA LEU A 132 -25.08 -47.25 -4.86
C LEU A 132 -26.29 -48.17 -4.63
N ALA A 133 -27.51 -47.64 -4.67
CA ALA A 133 -28.74 -48.41 -4.52
C ALA A 133 -28.88 -49.46 -5.64
N ALA A 134 -28.63 -49.06 -6.90
CA ALA A 134 -28.64 -49.97 -8.04
C ALA A 134 -27.59 -51.10 -7.90
N LYS A 135 -26.37 -50.77 -7.47
CA LYS A 135 -25.33 -51.78 -7.18
C LYS A 135 -25.73 -52.72 -6.05
N ILE A 136 -26.34 -52.20 -4.97
CA ILE A 136 -26.81 -53.03 -3.86
C ILE A 136 -27.88 -54.01 -4.34
N SER A 137 -28.81 -53.58 -5.19
CA SER A 137 -29.86 -54.44 -5.77
C SER A 137 -29.32 -55.53 -6.69
N LEU A 138 -28.16 -55.32 -7.31
CA LEU A 138 -27.47 -56.30 -8.17
C LEU A 138 -26.58 -57.28 -7.39
N LEU A 139 -26.31 -57.04 -6.10
CA LEU A 139 -25.56 -57.98 -5.27
C LEU A 139 -26.44 -59.19 -4.92
N SER A 140 -25.89 -60.40 -5.08
CA SER A 140 -26.65 -61.64 -4.93
C SER A 140 -27.21 -61.83 -3.50
N PRO A 141 -28.33 -62.56 -3.34
CA PRO A 141 -28.98 -62.78 -2.04
C PRO A 141 -28.10 -63.50 -1.00
N ASN A 142 -26.96 -64.08 -1.39
CA ASN A 142 -26.03 -64.69 -0.44
C ASN A 142 -25.13 -63.67 0.28
N THR A 143 -25.05 -62.44 -0.22
CA THR A 143 -24.25 -61.35 0.41
C THR A 143 -25.06 -60.49 1.37
N THR A 144 -26.38 -60.44 1.22
CA THR A 144 -27.31 -59.70 2.11
C THR A 144 -27.52 -60.41 3.44
N THR A 145 -27.59 -61.75 3.46
CA THR A 145 -27.56 -62.56 4.69
C THR A 145 -26.25 -62.36 5.45
N CYS A 146 -25.12 -62.36 4.75
CA CYS A 146 -23.80 -62.13 5.36
C CYS A 146 -23.72 -60.73 6.00
N ARG A 147 -24.22 -59.68 5.33
CA ARG A 147 -24.31 -58.31 5.87
C ARG A 147 -25.26 -58.18 7.07
N GLN A 148 -26.44 -58.79 7.03
CA GLN A 148 -27.37 -58.77 8.17
C GLN A 148 -26.80 -59.50 9.39
N THR A 149 -26.01 -60.54 9.16
CA THR A 149 -25.32 -61.28 10.23
C THR A 149 -24.20 -60.42 10.84
N VAL A 150 -23.37 -59.76 10.03
CA VAL A 150 -22.33 -58.83 10.51
C VAL A 150 -22.95 -57.62 11.25
N LEU A 151 -24.01 -57.00 10.73
CA LEU A 151 -24.72 -55.90 11.42
C LEU A 151 -25.41 -56.33 12.73
N ARG A 152 -25.88 -57.59 12.82
CA ARG A 152 -26.43 -58.15 14.07
C ARG A 152 -25.32 -58.47 15.09
N ILE A 153 -24.15 -58.91 14.63
CA ILE A 153 -23.00 -59.16 15.50
C ILE A 153 -22.47 -57.83 16.06
N SER A 154 -22.29 -56.80 15.22
CA SER A 154 -21.85 -55.48 15.68
C SER A 154 -22.83 -54.77 16.63
N LYS A 155 -24.14 -55.07 16.55
CA LYS A 155 -25.15 -54.58 17.52
C LYS A 155 -25.24 -55.42 18.80
N LYS A 156 -24.71 -56.64 18.81
CA LYS A 156 -24.61 -57.47 20.03
C LYS A 156 -23.34 -57.20 20.84
N GLU A 157 -22.37 -56.48 20.26
CA GLU A 157 -21.13 -56.05 20.92
C GLU A 157 -21.22 -54.63 21.53
N GLU A 158 -22.41 -54.12 21.84
CA GLU A 158 -22.56 -53.09 22.89
C GLU A 158 -22.95 -53.77 24.22
N PRO A 159 -21.99 -54.27 25.02
CA PRO A 159 -22.25 -54.53 26.43
C PRO A 159 -22.11 -53.22 27.20
N LEU A 160 -23.22 -52.81 27.82
CA LEU A 160 -23.26 -52.29 29.19
C LEU A 160 -22.03 -51.44 29.61
N ARG A 161 -22.00 -50.17 29.18
CA ARG A 161 -21.32 -49.11 29.94
C ARG A 161 -22.34 -48.02 30.19
N ASP A 162 -23.25 -48.28 31.12
CA ASP A 162 -24.02 -47.28 31.88
C ASP A 162 -24.94 -48.02 32.86
N ALA A 163 -24.35 -48.56 33.93
CA ALA A 163 -25.03 -48.88 35.19
C ALA A 163 -23.99 -49.26 36.26
N VAL A 164 -23.46 -48.24 36.94
CA VAL A 164 -23.14 -48.08 38.39
C VAL A 164 -22.15 -46.92 38.53
#